data_AF-X1NJ82-F1
#
_entry.id   AF-X1NJ82-F1
#
_cell.length_a   1.000
_cell.length_b   1.000
_cell.length_c   1.000
_cell.angle_alpha   90.00
_cell.angle_beta   90.00
_cell.angle_gamma   90.00
#
_symmetry.space_group_name_H-M   'P 1'
#
loop_
_entity.id
_entity.type
_entity.pdbx_description
1 polymer ?
#
loop_
_entity_poly.entity_id
_entity_poly.type
_entity_poly.pdbx_seq_one_letter_code
_entity_poly.pdbx_strand_id
1 'polypeptide(L)'
;GMSVGDIGSVVLRNRRMLARDGIVVVIIAVNKQTGKLVGRPDIVSRGFVDTRESRDMLDESRDLVARTLDHSGSRPAEWSFTNTKVRDTLNKFYYEQTKRRPMVLPFMVKV
;
A
#
# COMPACT_ATOMS: atom_id res chain seq x y z
N GLY A 1 17.83 -32.85 -12.75
CA GLY A 1 16.60 -32.99 -11.94
C GLY A 1 16.50 -31.84 -10.98
N MET A 2 15.28 -31.44 -10.59
CA MET A 2 14.90 -30.24 -9.80
C MET A 2 14.78 -28.96 -10.63
N SER A 3 13.56 -28.43 -10.81
CA SER A 3 13.25 -26.97 -10.95
C SER A 3 11.84 -26.62 -11.49
N VAL A 4 10.96 -27.57 -11.82
CA VAL A 4 9.63 -27.23 -12.41
C VAL A 4 8.48 -27.20 -11.39
N GLY A 5 8.66 -27.72 -10.17
CA GLY A 5 7.59 -27.82 -9.15
C GLY A 5 7.38 -26.57 -8.27
N ASP A 6 8.45 -25.81 -7.96
CA ASP A 6 8.37 -24.78 -6.90
C ASP A 6 7.78 -23.44 -7.36
N ILE A 7 8.06 -23.01 -8.61
CA ILE A 7 7.64 -21.68 -9.10
C ILE A 7 6.11 -21.60 -9.27
N GLY A 8 5.48 -22.69 -9.71
CA GLY A 8 4.02 -22.75 -9.88
C GLY A 8 3.26 -22.58 -8.56
N SER A 9 3.81 -23.09 -7.46
CA SER A 9 3.17 -23.04 -6.14
C SER A 9 3.11 -21.63 -5.55
N VAL A 10 4.17 -20.84 -5.74
CA VAL A 10 4.27 -19.45 -5.24
C VAL A 10 3.35 -18.53 -6.03
N VAL A 11 3.33 -18.66 -7.36
CA VAL A 11 2.44 -17.85 -8.23
C VAL A 11 0.97 -18.15 -7.93
N LEU A 12 0.60 -19.42 -7.77
CA LEU A 12 -0.78 -19.82 -7.44
C LEU A 12 -1.19 -19.39 -6.03
N ARG A 13 -0.30 -19.44 -5.02
CA ARG A 13 -0.56 -18.92 -3.67
C ARG A 13 -0.78 -17.41 -3.68
N ASN A 14 0.05 -16.65 -4.41
CA ASN A 14 -0.12 -15.21 -4.55
C ASN A 14 -1.47 -14.87 -5.21
N ARG A 15 -1.86 -15.60 -6.27
CA ARG A 15 -3.17 -15.43 -6.91
C ARG A 15 -4.35 -15.70 -5.96
N ARG A 16 -4.27 -16.72 -5.10
CA ARG A 16 -5.34 -17.02 -4.12
C ARG A 16 -5.48 -15.92 -3.05
N MET A 17 -4.37 -15.35 -2.56
CA MET A 17 -4.44 -14.21 -1.63
C MET A 17 -5.03 -12.97 -2.31
N LEU A 18 -4.58 -12.64 -3.52
CA LEU A 18 -5.10 -11.51 -4.30
C LEU A 18 -6.60 -11.66 -4.60
N ALA A 19 -7.07 -12.88 -4.85
CA ALA A 19 -8.48 -13.15 -5.12
C ALA A 19 -9.40 -13.05 -3.89
N ARG A 20 -8.89 -13.19 -2.66
CA ARG A 20 -9.72 -13.15 -1.44
C ARG A 20 -9.72 -11.79 -0.75
N ASP A 21 -8.58 -11.13 -0.64
CA ASP A 21 -8.45 -9.92 0.19
C ASP A 21 -8.33 -8.64 -0.63
N GLY A 22 -8.19 -8.77 -1.96
CA GLY A 22 -8.05 -7.63 -2.86
C GLY A 22 -6.71 -6.92 -2.73
N ILE A 23 -6.61 -5.79 -3.42
CA ILE A 23 -5.41 -4.96 -3.46
C ILE A 23 -5.74 -3.51 -3.10
N VAL A 24 -4.75 -2.87 -2.47
CA VAL A 24 -4.75 -1.44 -2.19
C VAL A 24 -3.45 -0.87 -2.72
N VAL A 25 -3.56 0.04 -3.68
CA VAL A 25 -2.41 0.76 -4.25
C VAL A 25 -2.35 2.14 -3.61
N VAL A 26 -1.19 2.50 -3.07
CA VAL A 26 -0.95 3.80 -2.42
C VAL A 26 -0.01 4.60 -3.31
N ILE A 27 -0.49 5.70 -3.87
CA ILE A 27 0.25 6.55 -4.81
C ILE A 27 0.80 7.74 -4.04
N ILE A 28 2.12 7.88 -4.04
CA ILE A 28 2.85 8.88 -3.27
C ILE A 28 3.60 9.76 -4.26
N ALA A 29 3.11 10.98 -4.48
CA ALA A 29 3.79 11.96 -5.32
C ALA A 29 4.86 12.69 -4.49
N VAL A 30 6.11 12.72 -4.97
CA VAL A 30 7.19 13.49 -4.36
C VAL A 30 7.81 14.44 -5.35
N ASN A 31 8.17 15.62 -4.90
CA ASN A 31 8.83 16.63 -5.73
C ASN A 31 10.25 16.16 -6.04
N LYS A 32 10.60 16.12 -7.34
CA LYS A 32 11.90 15.62 -7.81
C LYS A 32 13.09 16.43 -7.30
N GLN A 33 12.90 17.73 -7.06
CA GLN A 33 13.96 18.66 -6.63
C GLN A 33 14.13 18.65 -5.11
N THR A 34 13.03 18.69 -4.36
CA THR A 34 13.07 18.82 -2.89
C THR A 34 12.99 17.48 -2.16
N GLY A 35 12.55 16.41 -2.84
CA GLY A 35 12.30 15.11 -2.21
C GLY A 35 11.14 15.09 -1.22
N LYS A 36 10.32 16.15 -1.19
CA LYS A 36 9.18 16.29 -0.29
C LYS A 36 7.90 15.77 -0.92
N LEU A 37 6.96 15.33 -0.08
CA LEU A 37 5.63 14.91 -0.51
C LEU A 37 4.90 16.08 -1.21
N VAL A 38 4.23 15.77 -2.32
CA VAL A 38 3.39 16.70 -3.07
C VAL A 38 1.93 16.37 -2.75
N GLY A 39 1.37 17.11 -1.80
CA GLY A 39 -0.03 16.96 -1.38
C GLY A 39 -0.31 15.67 -0.59
N ARG A 40 -1.58 15.27 -0.53
CA ARG A 40 -2.00 14.03 0.15
C ARG A 40 -1.75 12.82 -0.77
N PRO A 41 -1.30 11.67 -0.22
CA PRO A 41 -1.24 10.43 -0.97
C PRO A 41 -2.62 10.03 -1.48
N ASP A 42 -2.67 9.38 -2.64
CA ASP A 42 -3.91 8.81 -3.16
C ASP A 42 -3.97 7.29 -2.97
N ILE A 43 -5.17 6.74 -2.85
CA ILE A 43 -5.40 5.33 -2.57
C ILE A 43 -6.45 4.79 -3.54
N VAL A 44 -6.06 3.72 -4.23
CA VAL A 44 -6.94 2.96 -5.13
C VAL A 44 -7.15 1.57 -4.55
N SER A 45 -8.40 1.18 -4.38
CA SER A 45 -8.77 -0.16 -3.92
C SER A 45 -9.40 -0.96 -5.05
N ARG A 46 -8.98 -2.23 -5.22
CA ARG A 46 -9.60 -3.18 -6.17
C ARG A 46 -9.82 -4.53 -5.50
N GLY A 47 -11.07 -5.01 -5.48
CA GLY A 47 -11.45 -6.30 -4.89
C GLY A 47 -11.36 -6.36 -3.35
N PHE A 48 -10.99 -5.26 -2.70
CA PHE A 48 -10.96 -5.15 -1.24
C PHE A 48 -12.25 -4.51 -0.72
N VAL A 49 -12.55 -3.27 -1.10
CA VAL A 49 -13.79 -2.56 -0.72
C VAL A 49 -14.44 -1.84 -1.89
N ASP A 50 -15.75 -1.60 -1.79
CA ASP A 50 -16.46 -0.68 -2.69
C ASP A 50 -16.10 0.76 -2.34
N THR A 51 -15.61 1.52 -3.32
CA THR A 51 -15.09 2.88 -3.11
C THR A 51 -16.17 3.89 -2.76
N ARG A 52 -17.44 3.63 -3.10
CA ARG A 52 -18.56 4.51 -2.79
C ARG A 52 -19.00 4.34 -1.34
N GLU A 53 -19.09 3.09 -0.89
CA GLU A 53 -19.50 2.76 0.49
C GLU A 53 -18.37 3.01 1.50
N SER A 54 -17.12 2.79 1.10
CA SER A 54 -15.95 2.91 1.99
C SER A 54 -15.20 4.23 1.85
N ARG A 55 -15.87 5.29 1.38
CA ARG A 55 -15.22 6.57 1.10
C ARG A 55 -14.51 7.14 2.32
N ASP A 56 -15.17 7.15 3.47
CA ASP A 56 -14.62 7.73 4.71
C ASP A 56 -13.41 6.93 5.21
N MET A 57 -13.49 5.59 5.18
CA MET A 57 -12.36 4.73 5.52
C MET A 57 -11.16 4.94 4.59
N LEU A 58 -11.43 5.13 3.28
CA LEU A 58 -10.38 5.42 2.31
C LEU A 58 -9.81 6.83 2.46
N ASP A 59 -10.58 7.82 2.92
CA ASP A 59 -10.08 9.17 3.17
C ASP A 59 -9.23 9.22 4.45
N GLU A 60 -9.69 8.54 5.51
CA GLU A 60 -8.92 8.38 6.75
C GLU A 60 -7.59 7.66 6.50
N SER A 61 -7.59 6.62 5.64
CA SER A 61 -6.37 5.91 5.28
C SER A 61 -5.38 6.79 4.51
N ARG A 62 -5.84 7.73 3.66
CA ARG A 62 -4.98 8.72 3.01
C ARG A 62 -4.32 9.65 4.03
N ASP A 63 -5.08 10.13 5.01
CA ASP A 63 -4.52 10.99 6.06
C ASP A 63 -3.54 10.25 6.97
N LEU A 64 -3.83 8.99 7.26
CA LEU A 64 -2.93 8.14 8.03
C LEU A 64 -1.60 7.94 7.31
N VAL A 65 -1.62 7.72 6.00
CA VAL A 65 -0.39 7.65 5.19
C VAL A 65 0.31 9.00 5.16
N ALA A 66 -0.39 10.12 4.93
CA ALA A 66 0.21 11.45 4.93
C ALA A 66 0.98 11.73 6.24
N ARG A 67 0.34 11.47 7.40
CA ARG A 67 0.97 11.57 8.72
C ARG A 67 2.17 10.64 8.86
N THR A 68 2.09 9.41 8.36
CA THR A 68 3.19 8.45 8.40
C THR A 68 4.42 8.93 7.62
N LEU A 69 4.18 9.58 6.47
CA LEU A 69 5.22 10.06 5.55
C LEU A 69 5.88 11.36 6.03
N ASP A 70 5.14 12.25 6.69
CA ASP A 70 5.68 13.51 7.20
C ASP A 70 6.80 13.30 8.25
N HIS A 71 6.80 12.15 8.91
CA HIS A 71 7.78 11.77 9.93
C HIS A 71 8.96 10.94 9.38
N SER A 72 8.98 10.63 8.08
CA SER A 72 10.04 9.85 7.41
C SER A 72 10.80 10.74 6.43
N GLY A 73 12.07 11.02 6.70
CA GLY A 73 12.89 11.93 5.91
C GLY A 73 13.19 11.45 4.48
N SER A 74 13.75 12.36 3.69
CA SER A 74 13.83 12.27 2.23
C SER A 74 14.94 11.37 1.65
N ARG A 75 15.44 10.35 2.36
CA ARG A 75 16.59 9.55 1.85
C ARG A 75 16.19 8.21 1.21
N PRO A 76 16.94 7.71 0.19
CA PRO A 76 16.61 6.44 -0.50
C PRO A 76 16.60 5.20 0.40
N ALA A 77 17.49 5.13 1.40
CA ALA A 77 17.48 4.08 2.41
C ALA A 77 16.23 4.18 3.32
N GLU A 78 15.71 5.39 3.53
CA GLU A 78 14.48 5.65 4.27
C GLU A 78 13.24 5.25 3.46
N TRP A 79 13.29 5.17 2.13
CA TRP A 79 12.13 4.78 1.32
C TRP A 79 11.71 3.33 1.50
N SER A 80 12.67 2.40 1.58
CA SER A 80 12.35 0.98 1.85
C SER A 80 11.67 0.83 3.22
N PHE A 81 12.20 1.52 4.24
CA PHE A 81 11.62 1.59 5.57
C PHE A 81 10.22 2.24 5.55
N THR A 82 10.06 3.31 4.78
CA THR A 82 8.79 4.02 4.60
C THR A 82 7.72 3.12 3.97
N ASN A 83 8.07 2.34 2.94
CA ASN A 83 7.16 1.39 2.33
C ASN A 83 6.66 0.34 3.32
N THR A 84 7.55 -0.19 4.15
CA THR A 84 7.19 -1.15 5.21
C THR A 84 6.26 -0.49 6.22
N LYS A 85 6.61 0.71 6.70
CA LYS A 85 5.79 1.45 7.66
C LYS A 85 4.39 1.75 7.11
N VAL A 86 4.27 2.24 5.88
CA VAL A 86 2.99 2.49 5.20
C VAL A 86 2.17 1.20 5.10
N ARG A 87 2.80 0.09 4.70
CA ARG A 87 2.12 -1.22 4.63
C ARG A 87 1.59 -1.66 5.98
N ASP A 88 2.42 -1.63 7.02
CA ASP A 88 2.05 -2.11 8.35
C ASP A 88 0.94 -1.25 8.96
N THR A 89 1.06 0.08 8.83
CA THR A 89 0.05 1.03 9.29
C THR A 89 -1.30 0.80 8.62
N LEU A 90 -1.32 0.66 7.29
CA LEU A 90 -2.56 0.41 6.55
C LEU A 90 -3.13 -0.98 6.81
N ASN A 91 -2.28 -2.01 6.87
CA ASN A 91 -2.72 -3.38 7.18
C ASN A 91 -3.39 -3.46 8.55
N LYS A 92 -2.84 -2.78 9.56
CA LYS A 92 -3.44 -2.71 10.89
C LYS A 92 -4.80 -2.00 10.84
N PHE A 93 -4.84 -0.80 10.24
CA PHE A 93 -6.06 -0.01 10.12
C PHE A 93 -7.18 -0.78 9.41
N TYR A 94 -6.90 -1.34 8.22
CA TYR A 94 -7.89 -2.10 7.47
C TYR A 94 -8.34 -3.37 8.20
N TYR A 95 -7.43 -4.07 8.87
CA TYR A 95 -7.82 -5.26 9.64
C TYR A 95 -8.73 -4.92 10.83
N GLU A 96 -8.48 -3.81 11.51
CA GLU A 96 -9.33 -3.36 12.63
C GLU A 96 -10.76 -3.10 12.15
N GLN A 97 -10.91 -2.39 11.02
CA GLN A 97 -12.19 -1.98 10.44
C GLN A 97 -12.92 -3.11 9.70
N THR A 98 -12.22 -3.92 8.90
CA THR A 98 -12.86 -4.84 7.93
C THR A 98 -12.56 -6.32 8.18
N LYS A 99 -11.69 -6.64 9.16
CA LYS A 99 -11.17 -8.01 9.43
C LYS A 99 -10.51 -8.69 8.23
N ARG A 100 -10.08 -7.92 7.23
CA ARG A 100 -9.38 -8.39 6.02
C ARG A 100 -8.04 -7.67 5.89
N ARG A 101 -7.07 -8.30 5.24
CA ARG A 101 -5.73 -7.75 5.01
C ARG A 101 -5.43 -7.69 3.52
N PRO A 102 -5.77 -6.58 2.84
CA PRO A 102 -5.50 -6.46 1.42
C PRO A 102 -3.99 -6.42 1.17
N MET A 103 -3.56 -6.78 -0.03
CA MET A 103 -2.18 -6.53 -0.43
C MET A 103 -1.97 -5.03 -0.63
N VAL A 104 -1.18 -4.40 0.24
CA VAL A 104 -0.84 -2.98 0.17
C VAL A 104 0.44 -2.77 -0.66
N LEU A 105 0.32 -2.01 -1.74
CA LEU A 105 1.38 -1.71 -2.69
C LEU A 105 1.64 -0.19 -2.74
N PRO A 106 2.61 0.32 -1.96
CA PRO A 106 3.07 1.69 -2.11
C PRO A 106 3.83 1.89 -3.41
N PHE A 107 3.53 2.98 -4.10
CA PHE A 107 4.15 3.38 -5.37
C PHE A 107 4.50 4.87 -5.31
N MET A 108 5.80 5.18 -5.43
CA MET A 108 6.27 6.56 -5.50
C MET A 108 6.35 7.03 -6.93
N VAL A 109 5.83 8.23 -7.18
CA VAL A 109 6.01 8.97 -8.42
C VAL A 109 6.80 10.23 -8.11
N LYS A 110 7.88 10.47 -8.85
CA LYS A 110 8.61 11.74 -8.80
C LYS A 110 7.97 12.69 -9.80
N VAL A 111 7.48 13.84 -9.32
CA VAL A 111 6.87 14.91 -10.13
C VAL A 111 7.75 16.16 -10.13
#